data_AF-A0A6A3QVD5-F1
#
_entry.id   AF-A0A6A3QVD5-F1
#
_cell.length_a   1.000
_cell.length_b   1.000
_cell.length_c   1.000
_cell.angle_alpha   90.00
_cell.angle_beta   90.00
_cell.angle_gamma   90.00
#
_symmetry.space_group_name_H-M   'P 1'
#
loop_
_entity.id
_entity.type
_entity.pdbx_description
1 polymer ?
#
loop_
_entity_poly.entity_id
_entity_poly.type
_entity_poly.pdbx_seq_one_letter_code
_entity_poly.pdbx_strand_id
1 'polypeptide(L)'
;MSSSGDDSDESDAAFGYMSSEGESQEQAAEYTALGTFKTKKEARVHADTRESVKYRYHSNSASTHKNTYVYRCASHDECSSFIRIVVARGEVECSMSIIETHSDVVADTPMTGIDKRIIATVDAILIGSTGPKACRSTLQLRFSNDPDMLSLVPPESQLKSRKQTLMTRSSGTSLSSYAEVQVWAASKKCFTKDDFLEKWGSMIRRQMRRSL
;
A
#
# COMPACT_ATOMS: atom_id res chain seq x y z
N MET A 1 8.89 49.25 70.54
CA MET A 1 10.14 48.83 69.86
C MET A 1 9.80 47.52 69.17
N SER A 2 9.07 47.54 68.05
CA SER A 2 9.50 47.91 66.70
C SER A 2 10.48 46.89 66.11
N SER A 3 9.93 46.02 65.25
CA SER A 3 10.52 45.33 64.08
C SER A 3 9.41 44.38 63.60
N SER A 4 8.51 44.74 62.69
CA SER A 4 8.70 44.97 61.24
C SER A 4 9.38 43.77 60.59
N GLY A 5 8.55 42.87 60.08
CA GLY A 5 8.91 41.69 59.30
C GLY A 5 7.71 41.36 58.41
N ASP A 6 7.59 42.15 57.34
CA ASP A 6 6.85 41.83 56.14
C ASP A 6 7.39 40.52 55.53
N ASP A 7 6.51 39.70 54.96
CA ASP A 7 6.59 39.30 53.55
C ASP A 7 5.45 38.32 53.24
N SER A 8 4.59 38.76 52.33
CA SER A 8 3.39 38.07 51.87
C SER A 8 3.75 37.08 50.77
N ASP A 9 3.47 35.80 51.01
CA ASP A 9 3.34 34.76 49.99
C ASP A 9 2.05 34.97 49.19
N GLU A 10 2.18 35.22 47.89
CA GLU A 10 1.43 34.55 46.80
C GLU A 10 1.73 35.26 45.48
N SER A 11 2.72 34.73 44.76
CA SER A 11 3.05 35.16 43.40
C SER A 11 2.08 34.53 42.39
N ASP A 12 1.09 35.30 41.94
CA ASP A 12 0.32 35.03 40.72
C ASP A 12 1.19 35.34 39.49
N ALA A 13 1.98 34.36 39.07
CA ALA A 13 2.65 34.40 37.77
C ALA A 13 1.61 34.14 36.68
N ALA A 14 1.14 35.21 36.05
CA ALA A 14 0.40 35.16 34.80
C ALA A 14 1.26 34.48 33.70
N PHE A 15 1.11 33.17 33.56
CA PHE A 15 1.64 32.41 32.43
C PHE A 15 0.88 32.83 31.17
N GLY A 16 1.45 33.79 30.44
CA GLY A 16 1.08 34.09 29.08
C GLY A 16 1.15 32.81 28.25
N TYR A 17 -0.02 32.29 27.89
CA TYR A 17 -0.16 31.18 26.96
C TYR A 17 0.28 31.67 25.58
N MET A 18 1.57 31.52 25.28
CA MET A 18 2.07 31.58 23.91
C MET A 18 1.43 30.42 23.16
N SER A 19 0.34 30.71 22.46
CA SER A 19 -0.16 29.87 21.38
C SER A 19 0.93 29.83 20.33
N SER A 20 1.80 28.83 20.40
CA SER A 20 2.62 28.45 19.26
C SER A 20 1.66 27.80 18.27
N GLU A 21 1.02 28.62 17.45
CA GLU A 21 0.54 28.21 16.14
C GLU A 21 1.78 27.76 15.37
N GLY A 22 2.13 26.49 15.52
CA GLY A 22 3.03 25.80 14.63
C GLY A 22 2.31 25.67 13.29
N GLU A 23 2.22 26.79 12.57
CA GLU A 23 2.03 26.82 11.14
C GLU A 23 3.16 25.96 10.56
N SER A 24 2.81 24.70 10.28
CA SER A 24 3.62 23.85 9.43
C SER A 24 3.55 24.51 8.07
N GLN A 25 4.52 25.38 7.83
CA GLN A 25 4.76 26.08 6.59
C GLN A 25 4.74 25.02 5.48
N GLU A 26 3.60 24.88 4.80
CA GLU A 26 3.48 24.13 3.57
C GLU A 26 4.35 24.89 2.57
N GLN A 27 5.63 24.53 2.49
CA GLN A 27 6.41 24.81 1.31
C GLN A 27 5.62 24.24 0.14
N ALA A 28 5.08 25.14 -0.68
CA ALA A 28 4.32 24.84 -1.88
C ALA A 28 5.28 24.25 -2.92
N ALA A 29 5.80 23.05 -2.65
CA ALA A 29 6.49 22.27 -3.65
C ALA A 29 5.47 21.95 -4.76
N GLU A 30 5.81 22.33 -5.98
CA GLU A 30 4.93 22.19 -7.13
C GLU A 30 4.74 20.71 -7.45
N TYR A 31 3.54 20.20 -7.17
CA TYR A 31 3.18 18.82 -7.47
C TYR A 31 2.73 18.71 -8.93
N THR A 32 3.44 17.91 -9.73
CA THR A 32 3.02 17.56 -11.08
C THR A 32 1.94 16.48 -11.02
N ALA A 33 0.81 16.72 -11.67
CA ALA A 33 -0.29 15.75 -11.74
C ALA A 33 0.06 14.62 -12.73
N LEU A 34 0.01 13.37 -12.26
CA LEU A 34 0.33 12.18 -13.06
C LEU A 34 -0.91 11.47 -13.61
N GLY A 35 -2.10 11.76 -13.07
CA GLY A 35 -3.37 11.25 -13.57
C GLY A 35 -4.27 10.64 -12.49
N THR A 36 -5.34 9.97 -12.94
CA THR A 36 -6.29 9.23 -12.09
C THR A 36 -6.13 7.73 -12.26
N PHE A 37 -6.40 6.99 -11.18
CA PHE A 37 -6.24 5.55 -11.08
C PHE A 37 -7.44 4.93 -10.39
N LYS A 38 -7.81 3.69 -10.74
CA LYS A 38 -8.96 3.02 -10.13
C LYS A 38 -8.71 2.64 -8.69
N THR A 39 -7.45 2.42 -8.32
CA THR A 39 -7.08 2.06 -6.96
C THR A 39 -5.77 2.69 -6.54
N LYS A 40 -5.63 2.96 -5.23
CA LYS A 40 -4.37 3.34 -4.60
C LYS A 40 -3.21 2.35 -4.91
N LYS A 41 -3.51 1.05 -5.05
CA LYS A 41 -2.50 0.04 -5.35
C LYS A 41 -1.95 0.21 -6.77
N GLU A 42 -2.81 0.49 -7.72
CA GLU A 42 -2.45 0.72 -9.12
C GLU A 42 -1.61 1.99 -9.28
N ALA A 43 -2.05 3.10 -8.67
CA ALA A 43 -1.27 4.34 -8.61
C ALA A 43 0.14 4.11 -8.04
N ARG A 44 0.27 3.25 -7.03
CA ARG A 44 1.57 2.90 -6.45
C ARG A 44 2.46 2.12 -7.43
N VAL A 45 1.91 1.13 -8.12
CA VAL A 45 2.67 0.36 -9.11
C VAL A 45 3.13 1.26 -10.26
N HIS A 46 2.27 2.17 -10.72
CA HIS A 46 2.62 3.13 -11.76
C HIS A 46 3.82 3.99 -11.35
N ALA A 47 3.80 4.50 -10.11
CA ALA A 47 4.91 5.27 -9.56
C ALA A 47 6.24 4.52 -9.55
N ASP A 48 6.24 3.31 -8.98
CA ASP A 48 7.45 2.50 -8.82
C ASP A 48 7.99 2.01 -10.19
N THR A 49 7.17 2.05 -11.25
CA THR A 49 7.56 1.67 -12.62
C THR A 49 8.16 2.82 -13.41
N ARG A 50 7.68 4.05 -13.21
CA ARG A 50 8.07 5.22 -14.03
C ARG A 50 9.54 5.59 -13.89
N GLU A 51 10.05 5.61 -12.66
CA GLU A 51 11.40 6.10 -12.37
C GLU A 51 12.36 4.98 -11.96
N SER A 52 11.90 3.73 -11.91
CA SER A 52 12.61 2.62 -11.24
C SER A 52 13.06 2.94 -9.80
N VAL A 53 12.50 3.99 -9.22
CA VAL A 53 12.71 4.45 -7.85
C VAL A 53 11.64 3.84 -6.95
N LYS A 54 12.05 3.43 -5.76
CA LYS A 54 11.16 2.87 -4.76
C LYS A 54 10.80 3.93 -3.74
N TYR A 55 9.51 4.03 -3.45
CA TYR A 55 9.01 4.94 -2.43
C TYR A 55 8.67 4.18 -1.14
N ARG A 56 8.74 4.86 0.00
CA ARG A 56 8.26 4.37 1.31
C ARG A 56 7.12 5.23 1.84
N TYR A 57 6.30 4.65 2.72
CA TYR A 57 5.26 5.40 3.41
C TYR A 57 5.88 6.53 4.24
N HIS A 58 5.29 7.73 4.14
CA HIS A 58 5.69 8.90 4.92
C HIS A 58 4.60 9.26 5.93
N SER A 59 3.45 9.68 5.42
CA SER A 59 2.33 10.15 6.24
C SER A 59 1.01 9.96 5.51
N ASN A 60 -0.08 10.05 6.26
CA ASN A 60 -1.42 10.17 5.72
C ASN A 60 -2.15 11.29 6.43
N SER A 61 -3.10 11.91 5.72
CA SER A 61 -4.07 12.81 6.32
C SER A 61 -5.46 12.39 5.87
N ALA A 62 -6.40 12.42 6.82
CA ALA A 62 -7.80 12.10 6.56
C ALA A 62 -8.61 13.36 6.85
N SER A 63 -9.48 13.70 5.91
CA SER A 63 -10.46 14.77 6.05
C SER A 63 -11.85 14.19 5.82
N THR A 64 -12.87 15.01 6.08
CA THR A 64 -14.28 14.65 5.83
C THR A 64 -14.52 14.24 4.38
N HIS A 65 -13.78 14.82 3.42
CA HIS A 65 -14.02 14.65 1.99
C HIS A 65 -12.97 13.80 1.28
N LYS A 66 -11.77 13.64 1.83
CA LYS A 66 -10.67 12.93 1.16
C LYS A 66 -9.66 12.34 2.12
N ASN A 67 -9.04 11.25 1.70
CA ASN A 67 -7.86 10.67 2.33
C ASN A 67 -6.64 10.91 1.44
N THR A 68 -5.60 11.52 2.00
CA THR A 68 -4.34 11.78 1.30
C THR A 68 -3.27 10.87 1.86
N TYR A 69 -2.52 10.22 0.97
CA TYR A 69 -1.38 9.37 1.31
C TYR A 69 -0.13 9.97 0.69
N VAL A 70 0.87 10.22 1.52
CA VAL A 70 2.15 10.76 1.10
C VAL A 70 3.22 9.69 1.25
N TYR A 71 4.07 9.59 0.24
CA TYR A 71 5.19 8.67 0.20
C TYR A 71 6.44 9.45 -0.17
N ARG A 72 7.55 9.13 0.49
CA ARG A 72 8.85 9.73 0.17
C ARG A 72 9.72 8.74 -0.57
N CYS A 73 10.63 9.23 -1.39
CA CYS A 73 11.66 8.40 -1.99
C CYS A 73 12.45 7.64 -0.91
N ALA A 74 12.79 6.40 -1.21
CA ALA A 74 13.61 5.54 -0.35
C ALA A 74 14.84 4.97 -1.09
N SER A 75 15.00 5.29 -2.38
CA SER A 75 16.17 4.89 -3.17
C SER A 75 17.33 5.88 -3.06
N HIS A 76 17.05 7.14 -2.74
CA HIS A 76 18.05 8.20 -2.66
C HIS A 76 18.14 8.77 -1.23
N ASP A 77 19.33 9.21 -0.84
CA ASP A 77 19.59 9.82 0.47
C ASP A 77 19.22 11.31 0.45
N GLU A 78 18.66 11.80 1.56
CA GLU A 78 18.15 13.19 1.69
C GLU A 78 17.29 13.66 0.51
N CYS A 79 16.49 12.75 -0.06
CA CYS A 79 15.75 13.00 -1.28
C CYS A 79 14.44 13.78 -1.04
N SER A 80 14.24 14.85 -1.82
CA SER A 80 13.04 15.70 -1.79
C SER A 80 11.88 15.17 -2.63
N SER A 81 12.00 13.99 -3.23
CA SER A 81 10.93 13.45 -4.06
C SER A 81 9.82 12.83 -3.20
N PHE A 82 8.60 13.33 -3.42
CA PHE A 82 7.39 12.82 -2.79
C PHE A 82 6.33 12.49 -3.81
N ILE A 83 5.58 11.44 -3.51
CA ILE A 83 4.33 11.11 -4.19
C ILE A 83 3.18 11.38 -3.25
N ARG A 84 2.16 12.02 -3.79
CA ARG A 84 0.86 12.22 -3.15
C ARG A 84 -0.20 11.44 -3.91
N ILE A 85 -0.94 10.59 -3.20
CA ILE A 85 -2.12 9.89 -3.71
C ILE A 85 -3.33 10.37 -2.92
N VAL A 86 -4.31 10.97 -3.60
CA VAL A 86 -5.54 11.46 -2.99
C VAL A 86 -6.69 10.54 -3.38
N VAL A 87 -7.46 10.12 -2.38
CA VAL A 87 -8.66 9.30 -2.53
C VAL A 87 -9.82 10.11 -2.01
N ALA A 88 -10.65 10.66 -2.89
CA ALA A 88 -11.86 11.37 -2.50
C ALA A 88 -12.92 10.38 -1.99
N ARG A 89 -13.64 10.75 -0.92
CA ARG A 89 -14.70 9.90 -0.36
C ARG A 89 -15.92 9.95 -1.28
N GLY A 90 -16.35 8.77 -1.73
CA GLY A 90 -17.47 8.63 -2.67
C GLY A 90 -17.05 8.56 -4.13
N GLU A 91 -15.79 8.87 -4.45
CA GLU A 91 -15.24 8.63 -5.78
C GLU A 91 -14.66 7.22 -5.90
N VAL A 92 -14.76 6.66 -7.10
CA VAL A 92 -14.21 5.35 -7.44
C VAL A 92 -12.73 5.45 -7.83
N GLU A 93 -12.28 6.64 -8.21
CA GLU A 93 -10.92 6.89 -8.69
C GLU A 93 -10.09 7.67 -7.67
N CYS A 94 -8.78 7.53 -7.78
CA CYS A 94 -7.78 8.18 -6.94
C CYS A 94 -6.90 9.05 -7.85
N SER A 95 -6.59 10.28 -7.45
CA SER A 95 -5.63 11.11 -8.18
C SER A 95 -4.22 10.95 -7.61
N MET A 96 -3.21 11.06 -8.48
CA MET A 96 -1.81 10.96 -8.13
C MET A 96 -1.05 12.20 -8.61
N SER A 97 -0.17 12.71 -7.75
CA SER A 97 0.80 13.75 -8.10
C SER A 97 2.16 13.44 -7.50
N ILE A 98 3.21 14.05 -8.07
CA ILE A 98 4.61 13.80 -7.72
C ILE A 98 5.42 15.10 -7.67
N ILE A 99 6.47 15.09 -6.87
CA ILE A 99 7.59 16.03 -6.93
C ILE A 99 8.77 15.23 -7.50
N GLU A 100 9.16 15.50 -8.75
CA GLU A 100 10.17 14.69 -9.49
C GLU A 100 11.63 15.02 -9.13
N THR A 101 11.89 15.93 -8.17
CA THR A 101 13.27 16.27 -7.75
C THR A 101 13.85 15.20 -6.83
N HIS A 102 14.64 14.30 -7.44
CA HIS A 102 15.49 13.33 -6.74
C HIS A 102 16.87 13.91 -6.42
N SER A 103 17.49 13.40 -5.36
CA SER A 103 18.92 13.58 -5.13
C SER A 103 19.71 12.52 -5.91
N ASP A 104 20.95 12.85 -6.30
CA ASP A 104 21.83 11.95 -7.06
C ASP A 104 22.51 10.88 -6.17
N VAL A 105 22.36 10.99 -4.84
CA VAL A 105 23.01 10.11 -3.88
C VAL A 105 22.11 8.91 -3.62
N VAL A 106 22.56 7.71 -3.96
CA VAL A 106 21.84 6.45 -3.67
C VAL A 106 21.91 6.15 -2.17
N ALA A 107 20.77 5.84 -1.56
CA ALA A 107 20.70 5.48 -0.15
C ALA A 107 21.34 4.10 0.09
N ASP A 108 22.18 3.99 1.11
CA ASP A 108 22.81 2.72 1.55
C ASP A 108 21.86 1.85 2.41
N THR A 109 20.60 2.27 2.58
CA THR A 109 19.66 1.55 3.43
C THR A 109 19.10 0.34 2.70
N PRO A 110 19.24 -0.90 3.25
CA PRO A 110 18.71 -2.09 2.61
C PRO A 110 17.18 -2.00 2.54
N MET A 111 16.66 -2.04 1.31
CA MET A 111 15.23 -1.95 1.08
C MET A 111 14.56 -3.26 1.50
N THR A 112 13.64 -3.17 2.46
CA THR A 112 12.93 -4.34 2.99
C THR A 112 11.64 -4.61 2.23
N GLY A 113 11.36 -5.89 1.97
CA GLY A 113 10.12 -6.35 1.37
C GLY A 113 10.16 -6.55 -0.15
N ILE A 114 9.11 -7.19 -0.66
CA ILE A 114 8.95 -7.55 -2.08
C ILE A 114 8.50 -6.32 -2.87
N ASP A 115 9.11 -6.11 -4.04
CA ASP A 115 8.78 -5.03 -4.96
C ASP A 115 7.29 -5.05 -5.37
N LYS A 116 6.66 -3.87 -5.38
CA LYS A 116 5.21 -3.74 -5.62
C LYS A 116 4.80 -4.14 -7.02
N ARG A 117 5.69 -4.05 -8.00
CA ARG A 117 5.44 -4.47 -9.39
C ARG A 117 5.17 -5.98 -9.49
N ILE A 118 5.86 -6.78 -8.68
CA ILE A 118 5.77 -8.25 -8.73
C ILE A 118 4.97 -8.85 -7.58
N ILE A 119 4.64 -8.10 -6.53
CA ILE A 119 4.01 -8.64 -5.31
C ILE A 119 2.71 -9.41 -5.60
N ALA A 120 1.90 -8.94 -6.55
CA ALA A 120 0.66 -9.63 -6.93
C ALA A 120 0.93 -10.99 -7.58
N THR A 121 1.93 -11.05 -8.47
CA THR A 121 2.40 -12.29 -9.11
C THR A 121 2.99 -13.24 -8.07
N VAL A 122 3.79 -12.72 -7.14
CA VAL A 122 4.37 -13.49 -6.03
C VAL A 122 3.28 -14.07 -5.15
N ASP A 123 2.29 -13.27 -4.74
CA ASP A 123 1.18 -13.72 -3.91
C ASP A 123 0.38 -14.83 -4.60
N ALA A 124 0.04 -14.65 -5.89
CA ALA A 124 -0.69 -15.65 -6.67
C ALA A 124 0.08 -16.98 -6.74
N ILE A 125 1.39 -16.95 -6.98
CA ILE A 125 2.22 -18.15 -7.02
C ILE A 125 2.34 -18.76 -5.61
N LEU A 126 2.55 -17.97 -4.56
CA LEU A 126 2.70 -18.49 -3.19
C LEU A 126 1.43 -19.15 -2.66
N ILE A 127 0.25 -18.67 -3.08
CA ILE A 127 -1.04 -19.29 -2.76
C ILE A 127 -1.17 -20.64 -3.47
N GLY A 128 -0.78 -20.72 -4.75
CA GLY A 128 -0.93 -21.95 -5.56
C GLY A 128 0.23 -22.94 -5.51
N SER A 129 1.39 -22.56 -4.96
CA SER A 129 2.64 -23.36 -5.05
C SER A 129 3.00 -24.09 -3.75
N THR A 130 3.74 -25.18 -3.93
CA THR A 130 4.22 -26.08 -2.87
C THR A 130 5.22 -25.39 -1.92
N GLY A 131 5.89 -24.29 -2.31
CA GLY A 131 6.82 -23.60 -1.42
C GLY A 131 7.60 -22.41 -2.00
N PRO A 132 8.33 -21.68 -1.15
CA PRO A 132 9.12 -20.50 -1.53
C PRO A 132 10.15 -20.76 -2.64
N LYS A 133 10.86 -21.90 -2.61
CA LYS A 133 11.84 -22.28 -3.63
C LYS A 133 11.21 -22.44 -5.02
N ALA A 134 10.09 -23.16 -5.09
CA ALA A 134 9.34 -23.33 -6.34
C ALA A 134 8.81 -21.99 -6.86
N CYS A 135 8.32 -21.12 -5.97
CA CYS A 135 7.89 -19.78 -6.33
C CYS A 135 9.02 -18.97 -6.97
N ARG A 136 10.23 -18.99 -6.38
CA ARG A 136 11.39 -18.29 -6.93
C ARG A 136 11.77 -18.81 -8.32
N SER A 137 11.83 -20.12 -8.52
CA SER A 137 12.13 -20.72 -9.82
C SER A 137 11.10 -20.34 -10.88
N THR A 138 9.80 -20.34 -10.53
CA THR A 138 8.73 -19.89 -11.44
C THR A 138 8.88 -18.42 -11.81
N LEU A 139 9.24 -17.55 -10.86
CA LEU A 139 9.48 -16.12 -11.14
C LEU A 139 10.68 -15.93 -12.07
N GLN A 140 11.80 -16.63 -11.83
CA GLN A 140 12.98 -16.57 -12.68
C GLN A 140 12.68 -17.05 -14.11
N LEU A 141 11.93 -18.13 -14.26
CA LEU A 141 11.51 -18.62 -15.57
C LEU A 141 10.60 -17.60 -16.27
N ARG A 142 9.63 -17.03 -15.54
CA ARG A 142 8.67 -16.06 -16.08
C ARG A 142 9.32 -14.77 -16.54
N PHE A 143 10.33 -14.29 -15.83
CA PHE A 143 11.05 -13.05 -16.15
C PHE A 143 12.36 -13.29 -16.89
N SER A 144 12.60 -14.50 -17.40
CA SER A 144 13.86 -14.88 -18.07
C SER A 144 14.31 -13.93 -19.19
N ASN A 145 13.36 -13.31 -19.88
CA ASN A 145 13.62 -12.40 -21.01
C ASN A 145 13.69 -10.92 -20.60
N ASP A 146 13.50 -10.60 -19.32
CA ASP A 146 13.41 -9.24 -18.80
C ASP A 146 14.40 -9.08 -17.63
N PRO A 147 15.61 -8.54 -17.89
CA PRO A 147 16.65 -8.40 -16.87
C PRO A 147 16.23 -7.47 -15.74
N ASP A 148 15.43 -6.43 -16.04
CA ASP A 148 14.96 -5.47 -15.05
C ASP A 148 14.01 -6.15 -14.08
N MET A 149 13.06 -6.95 -14.58
CA MET A 149 12.13 -7.71 -13.73
C MET A 149 12.81 -8.88 -13.01
N LEU A 150 13.82 -9.50 -13.61
CA LEU A 150 14.67 -10.52 -12.98
C LEU A 150 15.40 -9.96 -11.76
N SER A 151 15.88 -8.71 -11.81
CA SER A 151 16.57 -8.06 -10.70
C SER A 151 15.68 -7.90 -9.46
N LEU A 152 14.35 -7.89 -9.65
CA LEU A 152 13.36 -7.71 -8.60
C LEU A 152 12.99 -9.03 -7.90
N VAL A 153 13.41 -10.17 -8.42
CA VAL A 153 13.03 -11.48 -7.87
C VAL A 153 13.50 -11.58 -6.41
N PRO A 154 12.58 -11.75 -5.45
CA PRO A 154 12.92 -11.70 -4.04
C PRO A 154 13.72 -12.94 -3.61
N PRO A 155 14.58 -12.81 -2.60
CA PRO A 155 15.24 -13.95 -1.98
C PRO A 155 14.24 -14.86 -1.28
N GLU A 156 14.64 -16.13 -1.10
CA GLU A 156 13.77 -17.16 -0.53
C GLU A 156 13.29 -16.83 0.90
N SER A 157 14.12 -16.15 1.69
CA SER A 157 13.76 -15.68 3.03
C SER A 157 12.55 -14.74 3.01
N GLN A 158 12.52 -13.77 2.10
CA GLN A 158 11.38 -12.86 1.93
C GLN A 158 10.12 -13.60 1.46
N LEU A 159 10.26 -14.58 0.56
CA LEU A 159 9.15 -15.42 0.10
C LEU A 159 8.57 -16.27 1.25
N LYS A 160 9.41 -16.79 2.13
CA LYS A 160 8.99 -17.55 3.32
C LYS A 160 8.18 -16.66 4.28
N SER A 161 8.70 -15.49 4.63
CA SER A 161 7.98 -14.51 5.48
C SER A 161 6.67 -14.05 4.84
N ARG A 162 6.66 -13.85 3.51
CA ARG A 162 5.45 -13.48 2.78
C ARG A 162 4.40 -14.59 2.81
N LYS A 163 4.79 -15.84 2.56
CA LYS A 163 3.90 -17.01 2.65
C LYS A 163 3.26 -17.12 4.02
N GLN A 164 4.04 -16.95 5.09
CA GLN A 164 3.51 -16.94 6.45
C GLN A 164 2.48 -15.83 6.65
N THR A 165 2.78 -14.62 6.19
CA THR A 165 1.83 -13.49 6.26
C THR A 165 0.54 -13.76 5.50
N LEU A 166 0.63 -14.36 4.30
CA LEU A 166 -0.54 -14.75 3.52
C LEU A 166 -1.38 -15.79 4.27
N MET A 167 -0.73 -16.82 4.84
CA MET A 167 -1.39 -17.86 5.63
C MET A 167 -2.11 -17.28 6.85
N THR A 168 -1.46 -16.38 7.61
CA THR A 168 -2.07 -15.71 8.77
C THR A 168 -3.27 -14.85 8.38
N ARG A 169 -3.23 -14.20 7.22
CA ARG A 169 -4.36 -13.42 6.70
C ARG A 169 -5.51 -14.33 6.24
N SER A 170 -5.20 -15.51 5.72
CA SER A 170 -6.20 -16.50 5.29
C SER A 170 -6.72 -17.40 6.42
N SER A 171 -6.06 -17.46 7.58
CA SER A 171 -6.55 -18.27 8.73
C SER A 171 -7.87 -17.79 9.32
N GLY A 172 -8.30 -16.55 9.04
CA GLY A 172 -9.68 -16.09 9.33
C GLY A 172 -10.74 -16.60 8.35
N THR A 173 -10.32 -17.30 7.30
CA THR A 173 -11.15 -17.90 6.23
C THR A 173 -10.82 -19.37 6.01
N SER A 174 -10.12 -19.99 6.97
CA SER A 174 -9.81 -21.42 6.91
C SER A 174 -11.07 -22.21 7.22
N LEU A 175 -11.66 -22.83 6.21
CA LEU A 175 -12.68 -23.86 6.40
C LEU A 175 -11.95 -25.08 6.97
N SER A 176 -11.99 -25.22 8.28
CA SER A 176 -11.28 -26.22 9.08
C SER A 176 -12.01 -27.56 9.12
N SER A 177 -13.31 -27.56 8.80
CA SER A 177 -14.14 -28.76 8.81
C SER A 177 -14.93 -28.94 7.52
N TYR A 178 -15.27 -30.19 7.22
CA TYR A 178 -16.15 -30.53 6.10
C TYR A 178 -17.52 -29.84 6.21
N ALA A 179 -18.03 -29.64 7.43
CA ALA A 179 -19.28 -28.92 7.67
C ALA A 179 -19.19 -27.45 7.23
N GLU A 180 -18.09 -26.77 7.52
CA GLU A 180 -17.87 -25.38 7.08
C GLU A 180 -17.77 -25.26 5.56
N VAL A 181 -17.12 -26.23 4.92
CA VAL A 181 -17.10 -26.33 3.44
C VAL A 181 -18.51 -26.48 2.88
N GLN A 182 -19.35 -27.32 3.49
CA GLN A 182 -20.74 -27.50 3.06
C GLN A 182 -21.56 -26.22 3.22
N VAL A 183 -21.43 -25.48 4.33
CA VAL A 183 -22.12 -24.22 4.56
C VAL A 183 -21.66 -23.14 3.56
N TRP A 184 -20.35 -23.02 3.34
CA TRP A 184 -19.81 -22.09 2.35
C TRP A 184 -20.23 -22.42 0.92
N ALA A 185 -20.29 -23.71 0.59
CA ALA A 185 -20.67 -24.21 -0.73
C ALA A 185 -22.19 -24.17 -0.94
N ALA A 186 -23.01 -24.30 0.11
CA ALA A 186 -24.47 -24.33 0.01
C ALA A 186 -25.02 -23.09 -0.70
N SER A 187 -24.48 -21.91 -0.37
CA SER A 187 -24.87 -20.65 -1.03
C SER A 187 -24.39 -20.53 -2.48
N LYS A 188 -23.57 -21.46 -2.99
CA LYS A 188 -23.00 -21.47 -4.34
C LYS A 188 -23.38 -22.70 -5.16
N LYS A 189 -23.99 -23.72 -4.54
CA LYS A 189 -24.56 -24.87 -5.24
C LYS A 189 -25.68 -24.39 -6.17
N CYS A 190 -25.66 -24.92 -7.37
CA CYS A 190 -26.74 -24.81 -8.35
C CYS A 190 -27.29 -26.24 -8.48
N PHE A 191 -28.59 -26.42 -8.33
CA PHE A 191 -29.20 -27.75 -8.41
C PHE A 191 -29.71 -28.04 -9.81
N THR A 192 -29.94 -26.99 -10.60
CA THR A 192 -30.31 -27.08 -12.00
C THR A 192 -29.35 -26.30 -12.91
N LYS A 193 -29.40 -26.61 -14.20
CA LYS A 193 -28.67 -25.87 -15.24
C LYS A 193 -29.17 -24.43 -15.33
N ASP A 194 -30.45 -24.20 -15.11
CA ASP A 194 -31.05 -22.86 -15.18
C ASP A 194 -30.61 -22.00 -13.99
N ASP A 195 -30.54 -22.56 -12.77
CA ASP A 195 -29.98 -21.86 -11.58
C ASP A 195 -28.54 -21.40 -11.84
N PHE A 196 -27.76 -22.26 -12.49
CA PHE A 196 -26.37 -21.97 -12.83
C PHE A 196 -26.28 -20.82 -13.85
N LEU A 197 -27.12 -20.86 -14.90
CA LEU A 197 -27.13 -19.85 -15.95
C LEU A 197 -27.71 -18.51 -15.49
N GLU A 198 -28.67 -18.51 -14.57
CA GLU A 198 -29.17 -17.30 -13.95
C GLU A 198 -28.09 -16.64 -13.08
N LYS A 199 -27.45 -17.45 -12.23
CA LYS A 199 -26.48 -16.98 -11.24
C LYS A 199 -25.13 -16.58 -11.83
N TRP A 200 -24.67 -17.28 -12.87
CA TRP A 200 -23.34 -17.10 -13.45
C TRP A 200 -23.35 -16.74 -14.95
N GLY A 201 -24.49 -16.78 -15.62
CA GLY A 201 -24.57 -16.53 -17.06
C GLY A 201 -24.20 -15.11 -17.47
N SER A 202 -24.41 -14.11 -16.60
CA SER A 202 -23.95 -12.73 -16.85
C SER A 202 -22.42 -12.64 -16.87
N MET A 203 -21.73 -13.38 -16.00
CA MET A 203 -20.27 -13.45 -15.95
C MET A 203 -19.70 -14.19 -17.17
N ILE A 204 -20.30 -15.35 -17.52
CA ILE A 204 -19.88 -16.15 -18.67
C ILE A 204 -20.04 -15.37 -19.99
N ARG A 205 -21.18 -14.69 -20.18
CA ARG A 205 -21.41 -13.82 -21.36
C ARG A 205 -20.40 -12.67 -21.46
N ARG A 206 -19.96 -12.13 -20.31
CA ARG A 206 -18.96 -11.06 -20.25
C ARG A 206 -17.55 -11.55 -20.58
N GLN A 207 -17.23 -12.80 -20.24
CA GLN A 207 -15.96 -13.44 -20.56
C GLN A 207 -15.86 -13.76 -22.06
N MET A 208 -16.95 -14.26 -22.66
CA MET A 208 -16.99 -14.56 -24.10
C MET A 208 -16.90 -13.30 -24.98
N ARG A 209 -17.48 -12.17 -24.57
CA ARG A 209 -17.35 -10.88 -25.29
C ARG A 209 -15.96 -10.25 -25.25
N ARG A 210 -15.08 -10.71 -24.34
CA ARG A 210 -13.69 -10.22 -24.23
C ARG A 210 -12.68 -11.07 -25.01
N SER A 211 -13.14 -12.16 -25.63
CA SER A 211 -12.30 -13.10 -26.39
C SER A 211 -12.55 -13.01 -27.91
N LEU A 212 -13.23 -11.95 -28.34
CA LEU A 212 -13.41 -11.48 -29.72
C LEU A 212 -12.82 -10.07 -29.79
#